data_AF-K1TNX6-F1
#
_entry.id   AF-K1TNX6-F1
#
_cell.length_a   1.000
_cell.length_b   1.000
_cell.length_c   1.000
_cell.angle_alpha   90.00
_cell.angle_beta   90.00
_cell.angle_gamma   90.00
#
_symmetry.space_group_name_H-M   'P 1'
#
loop_
_entity.id
_entity.type
_entity.pdbx_description
1 polymer ?
#
loop_
_entity_poly.entity_id
_entity_poly.type
_entity_poly.pdbx_seq_one_letter_code
_entity_poly.pdbx_strand_id
1 'polypeptide(L)'
;MPEENQDKKITGKEVRITGINFRPEGKLMEEVQRNVHFVRSRYSNQSTKYSEEKMLENIKEYLQKNRYITTRIMRIHFGLTPYMAQKWLTHFCEKGIMVKEGTPHAPIYFLK
;
A
#
# COMPACT_ATOMS: atom_id res chain seq x y z
N MET A 1 3.14 -31.89 22.67
CA MET A 1 2.59 -32.65 21.53
C MET A 1 1.08 -32.75 21.77
N PRO A 2 0.19 -32.38 20.84
CA PRO A 2 -1.23 -32.60 21.06
C PRO A 2 -1.51 -34.10 20.97
N GLU A 3 -2.31 -34.61 21.91
CA GLU A 3 -2.68 -36.02 22.01
C GLU A 3 -3.56 -36.46 20.83
N GLU A 4 -3.16 -37.53 20.15
CA GLU A 4 -3.91 -38.17 19.06
C GLU A 4 -5.07 -38.97 19.64
N ASN A 5 -6.27 -38.41 19.53
CA ASN A 5 -7.51 -39.08 19.89
C ASN A 5 -7.98 -39.92 18.69
N GLN A 6 -7.89 -41.26 18.78
CA GLN A 6 -8.08 -42.21 17.66
C GLN A 6 -9.50 -42.24 17.06
N ASP A 7 -10.50 -41.68 17.73
CA ASP A 7 -11.92 -41.71 17.30
C ASP A 7 -12.46 -40.40 16.69
N LYS A 8 -11.60 -39.42 16.38
CA LYS A 8 -12.05 -38.18 15.72
C LYS A 8 -12.42 -38.45 14.26
N LYS A 9 -13.72 -38.43 13.95
CA LYS A 9 -14.23 -38.41 12.57
C LYS A 9 -13.71 -37.17 11.84
N ILE A 10 -12.80 -37.38 10.89
CA ILE A 10 -12.24 -36.31 10.06
C ILE A 10 -13.37 -35.68 9.25
N THR A 11 -13.67 -34.41 9.50
CA THR A 11 -14.70 -33.65 8.78
C THR A 11 -14.06 -32.95 7.59
N GLY A 12 -14.78 -32.74 6.48
CA GLY A 12 -14.20 -32.14 5.25
C GLY A 12 -13.52 -30.76 5.42
N LYS A 13 -13.76 -30.04 6.53
CA LYS A 13 -13.05 -28.81 6.90
C LYS A 13 -11.62 -29.03 7.42
N GLU A 14 -11.30 -30.25 7.85
CA GLU A 14 -9.99 -30.68 8.36
C GLU A 14 -9.08 -31.19 7.25
N VAL A 15 -9.63 -31.45 6.06
CA VAL A 15 -8.88 -31.85 4.86
C VAL A 15 -8.54 -30.60 4.05
N ARG A 16 -7.27 -30.18 4.07
CA ARG A 16 -6.75 -29.18 3.15
C ARG A 16 -6.29 -29.87 1.87
N ILE A 17 -6.96 -29.57 0.75
CA ILE A 17 -6.47 -30.01 -0.56
C ILE A 17 -5.39 -29.02 -1.01
N THR A 18 -4.13 -29.43 -0.86
CA THR A 18 -2.95 -28.68 -1.32
C THR A 18 -2.31 -29.40 -2.50
N GLY A 19 -1.76 -28.65 -3.47
CA GLY A 19 -1.07 -29.26 -4.62
C GLY A 19 -1.97 -29.62 -5.81
N ILE A 20 -3.19 -29.06 -5.89
CA ILE A 20 -3.97 -29.10 -7.13
C ILE A 20 -3.27 -28.20 -8.15
N ASN A 21 -2.64 -28.82 -9.15
CA ASN A 21 -2.24 -28.11 -10.36
C ASN A 21 -3.50 -27.92 -11.20
N PHE A 22 -4.15 -26.75 -11.08
CA PHE A 22 -5.30 -26.42 -11.92
C PHE A 22 -4.84 -26.39 -13.38
N ARG A 23 -5.30 -27.37 -14.15
CA ARG A 23 -5.14 -27.40 -15.61
C ARG A 23 -6.44 -26.91 -16.22
N PRO A 24 -6.51 -25.63 -16.64
CA PRO A 24 -7.71 -25.11 -17.27
C PRO A 24 -8.02 -25.89 -18.54
N GLU A 25 -9.31 -26.08 -18.83
CA GLU A 25 -9.74 -26.67 -20.09
C GLU A 25 -9.30 -25.81 -21.27
N GLY A 26 -9.02 -26.44 -22.41
CA GLY A 26 -8.66 -25.73 -23.65
C GLY A 26 -9.69 -24.67 -24.06
N LYS A 27 -10.97 -24.91 -23.78
CA LYS A 27 -12.05 -23.94 -24.02
C LYS A 27 -11.87 -22.65 -23.22
N LEU A 28 -11.53 -22.76 -21.93
CA LEU A 28 -11.26 -21.61 -21.07
C LEU A 28 -10.01 -20.85 -21.53
N MET A 29 -8.99 -21.57 -22.00
CA MET A 29 -7.79 -20.97 -22.55
C MET A 29 -8.08 -20.24 -23.86
N GLU A 30 -8.95 -20.77 -24.73
CA GLU A 30 -9.38 -20.06 -25.94
C GLU A 30 -10.18 -18.79 -25.63
N GLU A 31 -11.12 -18.85 -24.68
CA GLU A 31 -11.93 -17.70 -24.26
C GLU A 31 -11.08 -16.59 -23.64
N VAL A 32 -10.16 -16.97 -22.74
CA VAL A 32 -9.27 -16.02 -22.09
C VAL A 32 -8.21 -15.56 -23.10
N GLN A 33 -7.34 -16.42 -23.62
CA GLN A 33 -6.16 -15.98 -24.38
C GLN A 33 -6.45 -15.34 -25.75
N ARG A 34 -7.53 -15.72 -26.46
CA ARG A 34 -7.75 -15.18 -27.82
C ARG A 34 -7.98 -13.66 -27.84
N ASN A 35 -8.49 -13.08 -26.76
CA ASN A 35 -8.92 -11.67 -26.74
C ASN A 35 -8.23 -10.79 -25.68
N VAL A 36 -7.36 -11.31 -24.79
CA VAL A 36 -6.59 -10.45 -23.88
C VAL A 36 -5.26 -10.02 -24.47
N HIS A 37 -5.06 -8.71 -24.54
CA HIS A 37 -3.75 -8.10 -24.76
C HIS A 37 -3.28 -7.47 -23.47
N PHE A 38 -2.18 -7.98 -22.90
CA PHE A 38 -1.55 -7.37 -21.75
C PHE A 38 -0.78 -6.12 -22.20
N VAL A 39 -1.31 -4.94 -21.86
CA VAL A 39 -0.61 -3.68 -22.09
C VAL A 39 0.26 -3.37 -20.87
N ARG A 40 1.53 -3.05 -21.11
CA ARG A 40 2.40 -2.56 -20.03
C ARG A 40 1.80 -1.27 -19.47
N SER A 41 1.55 -1.26 -18.16
CA SER A 41 1.15 -0.06 -17.43
C SER A 41 2.09 1.10 -17.78
N ARG A 42 1.52 2.23 -18.23
CA ARG A 42 2.27 3.50 -18.39
C ARG A 42 2.62 4.13 -17.04
N TYR A 43 1.98 3.68 -15.97
CA TYR A 43 2.22 4.16 -14.62
C TYR A 43 3.40 3.41 -14.01
N SER A 44 4.34 4.17 -13.46
CA SER A 44 5.41 3.63 -12.63
C SER A 44 4.88 3.35 -11.23
N ASN A 45 5.25 2.20 -10.66
CA ASN A 45 5.01 1.89 -9.25
C ASN A 45 6.04 2.54 -8.32
N GLN A 46 7.06 3.21 -8.88
CA GLN A 46 8.10 3.86 -8.10
C GLN A 46 7.70 5.29 -7.75
N SER A 47 7.99 5.68 -6.51
CA SER A 47 7.86 7.07 -6.08
C SER A 47 8.85 7.96 -6.79
N THR A 48 8.44 9.19 -7.09
CA THR A 48 9.36 10.23 -7.58
C THR A 48 10.48 10.47 -6.57
N LYS A 49 11.71 10.63 -7.05
CA LYS A 49 12.88 10.93 -6.20
C LYS A 49 12.90 12.41 -5.87
N TYR A 50 12.85 12.74 -4.58
CA TYR A 50 12.99 14.11 -4.06
C TYR A 50 14.23 14.21 -3.18
N SER A 51 14.90 15.36 -3.24
CA SER A 51 15.80 15.79 -2.17
C SER A 51 14.98 16.26 -0.97
N GLU A 52 15.59 16.23 0.21
CA GLU A 52 14.92 16.64 1.43
C GLU A 52 14.48 18.11 1.39
N GLU A 53 15.37 19.00 0.95
CA GLU A 53 15.11 20.44 0.84
C GLU A 53 13.92 20.74 -0.07
N LYS A 54 13.89 20.11 -1.25
CA LYS A 54 12.81 20.28 -2.23
C LYS A 54 11.49 19.72 -1.71
N MET A 55 11.52 18.62 -0.96
CA MET A 55 10.31 18.06 -0.37
C MET A 55 9.73 18.99 0.70
N LEU A 56 10.59 19.57 1.52
CA LEU A 56 10.22 20.53 2.56
C LEU A 56 9.64 21.82 1.96
N GLU A 57 10.27 22.36 0.92
CA GLU A 57 9.78 23.53 0.20
C GLU A 57 8.39 23.30 -0.38
N ASN A 58 8.19 22.18 -1.07
CA ASN A 58 6.89 21.79 -1.62
C ASN A 58 5.80 21.65 -0.54
N ILE A 59 6.14 21.06 0.62
CA ILE A 59 5.20 20.93 1.75
C ILE A 59 4.86 22.31 2.32
N LYS A 60 5.84 23.21 2.45
CA LYS A 60 5.61 24.58 2.91
C LYS A 60 4.70 25.36 1.94
N GLU A 61 4.95 25.27 0.65
CA GLU A 61 4.10 25.92 -0.36
C GLU A 61 2.66 25.37 -0.31
N TYR A 62 2.51 24.05 -0.13
CA TYR A 62 1.20 23.44 0.04
C TYR A 62 0.49 23.93 1.30
N LEU A 63 1.21 24.03 2.43
CA LEU A 63 0.66 24.45 3.72
C LEU A 63 0.38 25.95 3.82
N GLN A 64 0.98 26.79 2.96
CA GLN A 64 0.56 28.20 2.84
C GLN A 64 -0.87 28.32 2.33
N LYS A 65 -1.29 27.40 1.45
CA LYS A 65 -2.64 27.38 0.86
C LYS A 65 -3.62 26.51 1.67
N ASN A 66 -3.11 25.51 2.39
CA ASN A 66 -3.89 24.50 3.09
C ASN A 66 -3.47 24.39 4.55
N ARG A 67 -4.44 24.31 5.47
CA ARG A 67 -4.14 24.31 6.91
C ARG A 67 -3.37 23.08 7.41
N TYR A 68 -3.47 21.94 6.73
CA TYR A 68 -2.89 20.68 7.18
C TYR A 68 -2.49 19.78 6.02
N ILE A 69 -1.69 18.78 6.32
CA ILE A 69 -1.31 17.73 5.37
C ILE A 69 -1.59 16.35 5.95
N THR A 70 -1.95 15.41 5.08
CA THR A 70 -2.18 14.00 5.41
C THR A 70 -1.35 13.11 4.51
N THR A 71 -1.16 11.85 4.89
CA THR A 71 -0.47 10.86 4.05
C THR A 71 -1.13 10.70 2.68
N ARG A 72 -2.47 10.82 2.59
CA ARG A 72 -3.20 10.76 1.32
C ARG A 72 -2.86 11.95 0.42
N ILE A 73 -2.81 13.15 0.97
CA ILE A 73 -2.45 14.37 0.24
C ILE A 73 -1.02 14.25 -0.30
N MET A 74 -0.08 13.79 0.53
CA MET A 74 1.31 13.54 0.11
C MET A 74 1.41 12.61 -1.09
N ARG A 75 0.61 11.53 -1.11
CA ARG A 75 0.60 10.57 -2.23
C ARG A 75 0.10 11.21 -3.53
N ILE A 76 -1.02 11.93 -3.46
CA ILE A 76 -1.69 12.48 -4.64
C ILE A 76 -0.90 13.66 -5.20
N HIS A 77 -0.48 14.61 -4.35
CA HIS A 77 0.18 15.82 -4.80
C HIS A 77 1.65 15.62 -5.16
N PHE A 78 2.35 14.70 -4.51
CA PHE A 78 3.80 14.51 -4.71
C PHE A 78 4.17 13.21 -5.44
N GLY A 79 3.19 12.38 -5.82
CA GLY A 79 3.46 11.14 -6.55
C GLY A 79 4.21 10.11 -5.71
N LEU A 80 3.91 10.04 -4.42
CA LEU A 80 4.57 9.15 -3.46
C LEU A 80 3.77 7.87 -3.24
N THR A 81 4.49 6.78 -2.96
CA THR A 81 3.86 5.57 -2.41
C THR A 81 3.40 5.84 -0.98
N PRO A 82 2.43 5.06 -0.44
CA PRO A 82 1.99 5.22 0.95
C PRO A 82 3.14 5.15 1.95
N TYR A 83 4.05 4.19 1.74
CA TYR A 83 5.22 3.99 2.58
C TYR A 83 6.17 5.21 2.55
N MET A 84 6.51 5.71 1.37
CA MET A 84 7.41 6.87 1.26
C MET A 84 6.78 8.15 1.83
N ALA A 85 5.48 8.36 1.59
CA ALA A 85 4.76 9.48 2.18
C ALA A 85 4.81 9.44 3.71
N GLN A 86 4.56 8.28 4.31
CA GLN A 86 4.64 8.11 5.76
C GLN A 86 6.05 8.30 6.28
N LYS A 87 7.06 7.76 5.58
CA LYS A 87 8.48 7.91 5.95
C LYS A 87 8.89 9.39 6.00
N TRP A 88 8.51 10.18 5.00
CA TRP A 88 8.79 11.62 4.98
C TRP A 88 8.11 12.36 6.13
N LEU A 89 6.82 12.09 6.39
CA LEU A 89 6.09 12.74 7.48
C LEU A 89 6.69 12.38 8.85
N THR A 90 7.07 11.12 9.07
CA THR A 90 7.76 10.70 10.29
C THR A 90 9.10 11.41 10.43
N HIS A 91 9.91 11.46 9.37
CA HIS A 91 11.20 12.13 9.37
C HIS A 91 11.10 13.63 9.72
N PHE A 92 10.10 14.33 9.18
CA PHE A 92 9.88 15.74 9.51
C PHE A 92 9.29 15.97 10.91
N CYS A 93 8.53 15.01 11.44
CA CYS A 93 8.12 15.00 12.84
C CYS A 93 9.31 14.78 13.78
N GLU A 94 10.21 13.84 13.46
CA GLU A 94 11.42 13.57 14.25
C GLU A 94 12.37 14.78 14.27
N LYS A 95 12.49 15.50 13.16
CA LYS A 95 13.22 16.78 13.10
C LYS A 95 12.53 17.93 13.83
N GLY A 96 11.32 17.74 14.35
CA GLY A 96 10.57 18.76 15.09
C GLY A 96 10.00 19.89 14.23
N ILE A 97 9.97 19.72 12.90
CA ILE A 97 9.43 20.72 11.95
C ILE A 97 7.90 20.63 11.88
N MET A 98 7.36 19.42 12.09
CA MET A 98 5.94 19.14 11.99
C MET A 98 5.39 18.46 13.24
N VAL A 99 4.15 18.77 13.57
CA VAL A 99 3.42 18.15 14.69
C VAL A 99 2.34 17.24 14.14
N LYS A 100 2.20 16.06 14.75
CA LYS A 100 1.16 15.08 14.45
C LYS A 100 0.03 15.19 15.48
N GLU A 101 -1.16 15.64 15.06
CA GLU A 101 -2.34 15.84 15.92
C GLU A 101 -3.60 15.16 15.36
N GLY A 102 -3.47 13.91 14.90
CA GLY A 102 -4.61 13.12 14.40
C GLY A 102 -4.81 11.80 15.15
N THR A 103 -5.89 11.09 14.83
CA THR A 103 -6.15 9.75 15.37
C THR A 103 -5.17 8.72 14.77
N PRO A 104 -4.97 7.55 15.41
CA PRO A 104 -4.06 6.53 14.88
C PRO A 104 -4.40 6.11 13.43
N HIS A 105 -5.68 6.09 13.07
CA HIS A 105 -6.17 5.71 11.74
C HIS A 105 -6.33 6.89 10.77
N ALA A 106 -6.30 8.13 11.26
CA ALA A 106 -6.36 9.34 10.45
C ALA A 106 -5.37 10.40 10.98
N PRO A 107 -4.06 10.18 10.79
CA PRO A 107 -3.05 11.12 11.25
C PRO A 107 -3.09 12.41 10.42
N ILE A 108 -3.08 13.54 11.10
CA ILE A 108 -3.06 14.88 10.52
C ILE A 108 -1.78 15.56 10.98
N TYR A 109 -1.10 16.22 10.04
CA TYR A 109 0.19 16.85 10.27
C TYR A 109 0.08 18.36 10.02
N PHE A 110 0.67 19.13 10.93
CA PHE A 110 0.71 20.58 10.90
C PHE A 110 2.16 21.06 10.88
N LEU A 111 2.40 22.23 10.30
CA LEU A 111 3.68 22.92 10.50
C LEU A 111 3.73 23.39 11.96
N LYS A 112 4.88 23.21 12.61
CA LYS A 112 5.12 23.77 13.94
C LYS A 112 5.37 25.27 13.87
#